data_AF-A0A3B9SSR4-F1
#
_entry.id   AF-A0A3B9SSR4-F1
#
_cell.length_a   1.000
_cell.length_b   1.000
_cell.length_c   1.000
_cell.angle_alpha   90.00
_cell.angle_beta   90.00
_cell.angle_gamma   90.00
#
_symmetry.space_group_name_H-M   'P 1'
#
loop_
_entity.id
_entity.type
_entity.pdbx_description
1 polymer ?
#
loop_
_entity_poly.entity_id
_entity_poly.type
_entity_poly.pdbx_seq_one_letter_code
_entity_poly.pdbx_strand_id
1 'polypeptide(L)'
;MNTDLSFITNEQNQSLKDRFEVLIKDTSFFDCLVGYFYASGFHALYKSLEKTEKIRILIGISTNRQTYDLLDKASKPGQQVIEFSHAETKEEVEKLIEQELADSEDNRKVEEGVNKFIEWVRDRKLEIRAYPSQNIHAKLYIMTFYQGDRDVGRVITGSSNFTRAGLIDNLEFNVELKNRSDYEFSRQKFDELWKDAVDVSERYVQTIQEKTWLSQNITPYQLYLKFIYEYFKDELSQTDEVFVKYLPPEFKKLEYQEQAVFKAKKKLLGDGGGFFLGVVGGGETLNFPLAAGEGLGGRMGLAPPGALGKTQTRARRN
;
A
#
# COMPACT_ATOMS: atom_id res chain seq x y z
N MET A 1 26.57 -28.03 15.95
CA MET A 1 25.24 -27.44 15.72
C MET A 1 25.05 -26.38 16.79
N ASN A 2 24.86 -25.12 16.39
CA ASN A 2 24.72 -24.03 17.35
C ASN A 2 23.34 -24.18 18.02
N THR A 3 23.31 -24.59 19.28
CA THR A 3 22.09 -24.91 20.04
C THR A 3 21.47 -23.69 20.70
N ASP A 4 22.08 -22.51 20.54
CA ASP A 4 21.59 -21.29 21.15
C ASP A 4 20.48 -20.64 20.30
N LEU A 5 19.24 -21.06 20.57
CA LEU A 5 18.01 -20.51 19.97
C LEU A 5 17.63 -19.13 20.54
N SER A 6 18.56 -18.40 21.16
CA SER A 6 18.26 -17.11 21.79
C SER A 6 18.32 -15.96 20.79
N PHE A 7 19.14 -16.06 19.76
CA PHE A 7 19.22 -15.06 18.69
C PHE A 7 18.43 -15.51 17.45
N ILE A 8 17.71 -14.57 16.85
CA ILE A 8 16.86 -14.81 15.68
C ILE A 8 17.19 -13.74 14.65
N THR A 9 17.84 -14.13 13.55
CA THR A 9 18.36 -13.19 12.54
C THR A 9 17.63 -13.18 11.19
N ASN A 10 16.59 -14.02 11.03
CA ASN A 10 15.94 -14.27 9.72
C ASN A 10 16.90 -14.85 8.67
N GLU A 11 17.87 -15.67 9.09
CA GLU A 11 18.82 -16.35 8.22
C GLU A 11 18.67 -17.87 8.27
N GLN A 12 19.15 -18.56 7.23
CA GLN A 12 19.38 -20.02 7.24
C GLN A 12 18.18 -20.87 7.72
N ASN A 13 16.96 -20.59 7.21
CA ASN A 13 15.71 -21.26 7.58
C ASN A 13 15.26 -21.05 9.04
N GLN A 14 15.71 -19.97 9.69
CA GLN A 14 15.21 -19.52 10.98
C GLN A 14 14.66 -18.12 10.83
N SER A 15 13.34 -17.98 10.76
CA SER A 15 12.68 -16.67 10.77
C SER A 15 12.03 -16.38 12.12
N LEU A 16 11.87 -15.09 12.42
CA LEU A 16 11.10 -14.64 13.57
C LEU A 16 9.65 -15.12 13.48
N LYS A 17 9.09 -15.20 12.26
CA LYS A 17 7.80 -15.86 12.02
C LYS A 17 7.80 -17.30 12.51
N ASP A 18 8.76 -18.14 12.10
CA ASP A 18 8.80 -19.55 12.50
C ASP A 18 8.91 -19.68 14.02
N ARG A 19 9.68 -18.78 14.65
CA ARG A 19 9.79 -18.77 16.11
C ARG A 19 8.47 -18.41 16.78
N PHE A 20 7.78 -17.39 16.27
CA PHE A 20 6.43 -17.05 16.73
C PHE A 20 5.44 -18.20 16.54
N GLU A 21 5.46 -18.92 15.42
CA GLU A 21 4.58 -20.07 15.19
C GLU A 21 4.79 -21.21 16.19
N VAL A 22 5.99 -21.32 16.78
CA VAL A 22 6.27 -22.29 17.86
C VAL A 22 5.78 -21.78 19.22
N LEU A 23 5.96 -20.50 19.52
CA LEU A 23 5.65 -19.94 20.85
C LEU A 23 4.17 -19.55 21.02
N ILE A 24 3.56 -18.98 19.98
CA ILE A 24 2.20 -18.43 20.04
C ILE A 24 1.13 -19.51 20.22
N LYS A 25 1.36 -20.74 19.72
CA LYS A 25 0.39 -21.83 19.79
C LYS A 25 -0.11 -22.13 21.21
N ASP A 26 0.75 -21.90 22.20
CA ASP A 26 0.48 -22.15 23.62
C ASP A 26 0.34 -20.85 24.43
N THR A 27 0.09 -19.72 23.74
CA THR A 27 -0.03 -18.39 24.35
C THR A 27 -1.48 -18.03 24.64
N SER A 28 -1.78 -17.68 25.90
CA SER A 28 -3.06 -17.15 26.35
C SER A 28 -3.19 -15.65 26.07
N PHE A 29 -2.15 -14.87 26.34
CA PHE A 29 -2.10 -13.42 26.04
C PHE A 29 -0.90 -13.05 25.17
N PHE A 30 -1.14 -12.28 24.11
CA PHE A 30 -0.10 -11.73 23.25
C PHE A 30 -0.10 -10.21 23.34
N ASP A 31 0.96 -9.64 23.92
CA ASP A 31 1.15 -8.20 24.01
C ASP A 31 2.27 -7.76 23.08
N CYS A 32 2.03 -6.70 22.31
CA CYS A 32 2.93 -6.24 21.25
C CYS A 32 3.12 -4.73 21.36
N LEU A 33 4.36 -4.27 21.54
CA LEU A 33 4.74 -2.86 21.46
C LEU A 33 5.53 -2.65 20.18
N VAL A 34 5.00 -1.80 19.29
CA VAL A 34 5.61 -1.49 18.00
C VAL A 34 5.47 -0.01 17.68
N GLY A 35 6.36 0.53 16.85
CA GLY A 35 6.22 1.92 16.38
C GLY A 35 5.03 2.11 15.45
N TYR A 36 4.62 1.07 14.74
CA TYR A 36 3.44 1.11 13.88
C TYR A 36 2.93 -0.31 13.62
N PHE A 37 1.62 -0.47 13.42
CA PHE A 37 0.99 -1.77 13.14
C PHE A 37 0.83 -1.99 11.64
N TYR A 38 1.27 -3.14 11.14
CA TYR A 38 1.19 -3.46 9.72
C TYR A 38 0.30 -4.67 9.50
N ALA A 39 -0.71 -4.52 8.64
CA ALA A 39 -1.64 -5.58 8.27
C ALA A 39 -0.91 -6.80 7.70
N SER A 40 0.18 -6.57 6.96
CA SER A 40 1.01 -7.63 6.39
C SER A 40 1.65 -8.56 7.45
N GLY A 41 2.11 -8.00 8.57
CA GLY A 41 2.68 -8.78 9.68
C GLY A 41 1.61 -9.56 10.44
N PHE A 42 0.45 -8.94 10.64
CA PHE A 42 -0.70 -9.63 11.21
C PHE A 42 -1.18 -10.77 10.33
N HIS A 43 -1.28 -10.57 9.02
CA HIS A 43 -1.62 -11.63 8.08
C HIS A 43 -0.66 -12.84 8.20
N ALA A 44 0.63 -12.58 8.42
CA ALA A 44 1.63 -13.65 8.55
C ALA A 44 1.44 -14.50 9.83
N LEU A 45 0.79 -13.98 10.87
CA LEU A 45 0.72 -14.60 12.20
C LEU A 45 -0.69 -14.88 12.73
N TYR A 46 -1.75 -14.32 12.13
CA TYR A 46 -3.10 -14.41 12.70
C TYR A 46 -3.56 -15.86 12.91
N LYS A 47 -3.21 -16.79 12.01
CA LYS A 47 -3.56 -18.21 12.15
C LYS A 47 -2.98 -18.81 13.43
N SER A 48 -1.76 -18.44 13.79
CA SER A 48 -1.11 -18.89 15.02
C SER A 48 -1.77 -18.27 16.26
N LEU A 49 -2.23 -17.02 16.14
CA LEU A 49 -2.92 -16.26 17.18
C LEU A 49 -4.40 -16.66 17.37
N GLU A 50 -4.95 -17.58 16.58
CA GLU A 50 -6.37 -17.99 16.67
C GLU A 50 -6.75 -18.52 18.06
N LYS A 51 -5.85 -19.25 18.71
CA LYS A 51 -6.08 -19.81 20.06
C LYS A 51 -5.75 -18.84 21.19
N THR A 52 -5.15 -17.70 20.91
CA THR A 52 -4.85 -16.69 21.92
C THR A 52 -6.15 -16.06 22.40
N GLU A 53 -6.31 -15.93 23.71
CA GLU A 53 -7.52 -15.41 24.34
C GLU A 53 -7.63 -13.89 24.13
N LYS A 54 -6.49 -13.19 24.27
CA LYS A 54 -6.45 -11.73 24.19
C LYS A 54 -5.16 -11.23 23.54
N ILE A 55 -5.31 -10.21 22.70
CA ILE A 55 -4.22 -9.56 21.98
C ILE A 55 -4.25 -8.07 22.28
N ARG A 56 -3.11 -7.50 22.71
CA ARG A 56 -2.97 -6.07 22.95
C ARG A 56 -1.83 -5.51 22.11
N ILE A 57 -2.13 -4.48 21.31
CA ILE A 57 -1.15 -3.84 20.44
C ILE A 57 -1.00 -2.39 20.88
N LEU A 58 0.18 -2.05 21.38
CA LEU A 58 0.56 -0.70 21.77
C LEU A 58 1.43 -0.10 20.67
N ILE A 59 0.95 1.01 20.12
CA ILE A 59 1.60 1.73 19.03
C ILE A 59 2.31 2.97 19.59
N GLY A 60 3.58 3.15 19.27
CA GLY A 60 4.33 4.37 19.55
C GLY A 60 4.17 5.39 18.43
N ILE A 61 3.56 6.56 18.68
CA ILE A 61 3.43 7.59 17.64
C ILE A 61 4.72 8.37 17.53
N SER A 62 5.44 8.24 16.41
CA SER A 62 6.56 9.13 16.07
C SER A 62 6.20 10.00 14.87
N THR A 63 6.33 11.31 14.98
CA THR A 63 6.30 12.19 13.79
C THR A 63 7.53 11.98 12.93
N ASN A 64 7.36 12.16 11.62
CA ASN A 64 8.43 12.08 10.62
C ASN A 64 9.68 12.85 11.08
N ARG A 65 10.87 12.28 10.89
CA ARG A 65 12.17 12.86 11.30
C ARG A 65 12.33 14.31 10.86
N GLN A 66 11.79 14.68 9.70
CA GLN A 66 11.84 16.04 9.18
C GLN A 66 11.06 17.04 10.04
N THR A 67 9.92 16.63 10.62
CA THR A 67 9.13 17.46 11.54
C THR A 67 9.83 17.57 12.89
N TYR A 68 10.43 16.47 13.37
CA TYR A 68 11.28 16.48 14.56
C TYR A 68 12.48 17.43 14.37
N ASP A 69 13.22 17.34 13.27
CA ASP A 69 14.40 18.17 13.00
C ASP A 69 14.06 19.67 12.88
N LEU A 70 12.86 20.00 12.37
CA LEU A 70 12.39 21.39 12.29
C LEU A 70 11.98 21.94 13.66
N LEU A 71 11.39 21.11 14.52
CA LEU A 71 10.98 21.48 15.88
C LEU A 71 12.16 21.47 16.87
N ASP A 72 13.11 20.56 16.70
CA ASP A 72 14.36 20.45 17.47
C ASP A 72 15.28 21.64 17.17
N LYS A 73 15.38 22.07 15.90
CA LYS A 73 16.08 23.31 15.53
C LYS A 73 15.43 24.58 16.08
N ALA A 74 14.13 24.54 16.38
CA ALA A 74 13.39 25.64 16.98
C ALA A 74 13.45 25.63 18.53
N SER A 75 13.85 24.51 19.14
CA SER A 75 13.82 24.31 20.58
C SER A 75 15.22 24.33 21.18
N LYS A 76 15.37 24.90 22.39
CA LYS A 76 16.66 24.94 23.09
C LYS A 76 17.13 23.52 23.47
N PRO A 77 18.44 23.25 23.54
CA PRO A 77 18.95 21.93 23.86
C PRO A 77 18.56 21.57 25.31
N GLY A 78 17.64 20.62 25.45
CA GLY A 78 17.13 20.10 26.71
C GLY A 78 15.62 20.21 26.85
N GLN A 79 14.93 19.09 26.61
CA GLN A 79 13.55 18.79 27.04
C GLN A 79 12.41 19.64 26.45
N GLN A 80 11.81 19.14 25.36
CA GLN A 80 10.36 18.95 25.33
C GLN A 80 10.06 17.59 24.69
N VAL A 81 9.60 16.64 25.50
CA VAL A 81 8.86 15.48 24.97
C VAL A 81 7.58 16.07 24.39
N ILE A 82 7.40 16.00 23.08
CA ILE A 82 6.13 16.41 22.47
C ILE A 82 5.10 15.35 22.86
N GLU A 83 4.23 15.72 23.79
CA GLU A 83 3.05 14.94 24.15
C GLU A 83 1.90 15.39 23.25
N PHE A 84 1.32 14.44 22.52
CA PHE A 84 0.13 14.69 21.72
C PHE A 84 -1.10 14.69 22.60
N SER A 85 -2.07 15.54 22.29
CA SER A 85 -3.43 15.33 22.80
C SER A 85 -4.01 14.01 22.28
N HIS A 86 -5.06 13.51 22.94
CA HIS A 86 -5.78 12.33 22.47
C HIS A 86 -6.35 12.49 21.05
N ALA A 87 -6.71 13.72 20.65
CA ALA A 87 -7.23 14.00 19.31
C ALA A 87 -6.12 13.92 18.26
N GLU A 88 -4.99 14.61 18.50
CA GLU A 88 -3.83 14.57 17.61
C GLU A 88 -3.25 13.15 17.48
N THR A 89 -3.19 12.41 18.59
CA THR A 89 -2.81 10.99 18.63
C THR A 89 -3.66 10.17 17.67
N LYS A 90 -4.97 10.39 17.65
CA LYS A 90 -5.89 9.68 16.75
C LYS A 90 -5.64 10.07 15.29
N GLU A 91 -5.51 11.36 14.99
CA GLU A 91 -5.24 11.84 13.63
C GLU A 91 -3.94 11.30 13.03
N GLU A 92 -2.87 11.25 13.82
CA GLU A 92 -1.59 10.68 13.36
C GLU A 92 -1.72 9.19 13.08
N VAL A 93 -2.45 8.45 13.94
CA VAL A 93 -2.75 7.04 13.68
C VAL A 93 -3.54 6.86 12.37
N GLU A 94 -4.52 7.71 12.08
CA GLU A 94 -5.27 7.65 10.82
C GLU A 94 -4.36 7.78 9.60
N LYS A 95 -3.45 8.76 9.59
CA LYS A 95 -2.51 8.98 8.49
C LYS A 95 -1.60 7.77 8.26
N LEU A 96 -1.11 7.18 9.34
CA LEU A 96 -0.24 6.00 9.24
C LEU A 96 -0.99 4.79 8.66
N ILE A 97 -2.28 4.61 9.00
CA ILE A 97 -3.16 3.57 8.43
C ILE A 97 -3.38 3.77 6.95
N GLU A 98 -3.76 4.99 6.55
CA GLU A 98 -3.97 5.32 5.15
C GLU A 98 -2.71 5.05 4.32
N GLN A 99 -1.54 5.44 4.84
CA GLN A 99 -0.27 5.21 4.16
C GLN A 99 0.10 3.72 4.08
N GLU A 100 -0.03 2.95 5.16
CA GLU A 100 0.32 1.53 5.13
C GLU A 100 -0.55 0.71 4.19
N LEU A 101 -1.85 0.97 4.18
CA LEU A 101 -2.74 0.27 3.27
C LEU A 101 -2.55 0.73 1.82
N ALA A 102 -2.20 1.99 1.57
CA ALA A 102 -1.82 2.45 0.23
C ALA A 102 -0.54 1.78 -0.29
N ASP A 103 0.45 1.55 0.59
CA ASP A 103 1.73 0.91 0.24
C ASP A 103 1.66 -0.63 0.27
N SER A 104 0.54 -1.21 0.73
CA SER A 104 0.36 -2.66 0.84
C SER A 104 0.20 -3.35 -0.52
N GLU A 105 0.54 -4.65 -0.57
CA GLU A 105 0.31 -5.46 -1.77
C GLU A 105 -1.19 -5.63 -2.04
N ASP A 106 -1.62 -5.35 -3.27
CA ASP A 106 -2.99 -5.61 -3.73
C ASP A 106 -3.18 -7.11 -4.01
N ASN A 107 -3.44 -7.87 -2.94
CA ASN A 107 -3.78 -9.28 -3.05
C ASN A 107 -4.77 -9.75 -1.98
N ARG A 108 -5.46 -10.85 -2.30
CA ARG A 108 -6.48 -11.46 -1.46
C ARG A 108 -5.97 -11.86 -0.06
N LYS A 109 -4.69 -12.19 0.08
CA LYS A 109 -4.12 -12.58 1.37
C LYS A 109 -4.09 -11.39 2.33
N VAL A 110 -3.60 -10.24 1.87
CA VAL A 110 -3.61 -8.99 2.64
C VAL A 110 -5.04 -8.64 3.03
N GLU A 111 -5.97 -8.67 2.07
CA GLU A 111 -7.40 -8.41 2.30
C GLU A 111 -7.99 -9.34 3.39
N GLU A 112 -7.74 -10.64 3.31
CA GLU A 112 -8.18 -11.61 4.34
C GLU A 112 -7.60 -11.29 5.72
N GLY A 113 -6.33 -10.89 5.78
CA GLY A 113 -5.67 -10.48 7.03
C GLY A 113 -6.29 -9.24 7.65
N VAL A 114 -6.54 -8.20 6.84
CA VAL A 114 -7.18 -6.95 7.29
C VAL A 114 -8.61 -7.20 7.76
N ASN A 115 -9.39 -8.00 7.03
CA ASN A 115 -10.74 -8.36 7.44
C ASN A 115 -10.76 -9.14 8.77
N LYS A 116 -9.82 -10.08 8.95
CA LYS A 116 -9.69 -10.82 10.22
C LYS A 116 -9.28 -9.92 11.37
N PHE A 117 -8.43 -8.92 11.11
CA PHE A 117 -8.07 -7.91 12.10
C PHE A 117 -9.30 -7.10 12.54
N ILE A 118 -10.10 -6.60 11.59
CA ILE A 118 -11.35 -5.88 11.88
C ILE A 118 -12.30 -6.73 12.72
N GLU A 119 -12.48 -8.01 12.36
CA GLU A 119 -13.28 -8.97 13.12
C GLU A 119 -12.81 -9.08 14.57
N TRP A 120 -11.51 -9.28 14.79
CA TRP A 120 -10.97 -9.43 16.15
C TRP A 120 -11.02 -8.17 16.99
N VAL A 121 -10.93 -6.99 16.36
CA VAL A 121 -11.16 -5.72 17.05
C VAL A 121 -12.62 -5.62 17.52
N ARG A 122 -13.58 -5.93 16.64
CA ARG A 122 -15.01 -5.88 16.95
C ARG A 122 -15.42 -6.87 18.04
N ASP A 123 -14.87 -8.08 17.97
CA ASP A 123 -15.11 -9.12 18.97
C ASP A 123 -14.34 -8.88 20.28
N ARG A 124 -13.59 -7.78 20.37
CA ARG A 124 -12.73 -7.41 21.51
C ARG A 124 -11.66 -8.44 21.83
N LYS A 125 -11.35 -9.35 20.91
CA LYS A 125 -10.19 -10.24 21.05
C LYS A 125 -8.89 -9.45 20.92
N LEU A 126 -8.87 -8.45 20.05
CA LEU A 126 -7.73 -7.59 19.78
C LEU A 126 -8.06 -6.15 20.20
N GLU A 127 -7.17 -5.53 20.98
CA GLU A 127 -7.25 -4.13 21.37
C GLU A 127 -6.02 -3.38 20.91
N ILE A 128 -6.20 -2.14 20.49
CA ILE A 128 -5.12 -1.28 20.00
C ILE A 128 -5.15 0.03 20.76
N ARG A 129 -4.00 0.38 21.33
CA ARG A 129 -3.79 1.69 21.94
C ARG A 129 -2.59 2.37 21.33
N ALA A 130 -2.64 3.70 21.29
CA ALA A 130 -1.54 4.52 20.86
C ALA A 130 -0.99 5.33 22.04
N TYR A 131 0.31 5.23 22.28
CA TYR A 131 0.97 5.99 23.34
C TYR A 131 1.26 7.42 22.85
N PRO A 132 0.81 8.47 23.56
CA PRO A 132 0.83 9.85 23.07
C PRO A 132 2.21 10.54 23.14
N SER A 133 3.32 9.79 23.04
CA SER A 133 4.68 10.32 23.16
C SER A 133 5.62 9.77 22.08
N GLN A 134 6.50 10.64 21.59
CA GLN A 134 7.39 10.39 20.44
C GLN A 134 8.57 9.44 20.68
N ASN A 135 8.75 8.93 21.90
CA ASN A 135 9.98 8.22 22.27
C ASN A 135 9.89 6.69 22.23
N ILE A 136 8.79 6.12 21.73
CA ILE A 136 8.62 4.67 21.66
C ILE A 136 9.04 4.15 20.29
N HIS A 137 10.28 3.65 20.21
CA HIS A 137 10.81 2.92 19.05
C HIS A 137 11.08 1.43 19.32
N ALA A 138 10.67 0.95 20.50
CA ALA A 138 10.84 -0.44 20.90
C ALA A 138 9.99 -1.38 20.02
N LYS A 139 10.53 -2.57 19.75
CA LYS A 139 9.78 -3.71 19.23
C LYS A 139 9.84 -4.79 20.28
N LEU A 140 8.74 -4.98 21.00
CA LEU A 140 8.65 -5.89 22.12
C LEU A 140 7.43 -6.77 21.93
N TYR A 141 7.63 -8.08 22.01
CA TYR A 141 6.59 -9.08 21.87
C TYR A 141 6.60 -9.94 23.12
N ILE A 142 5.50 -9.94 23.86
CA ILE A 142 5.37 -10.63 25.13
C ILE A 142 4.30 -11.71 24.95
N MET A 143 4.69 -12.95 25.19
CA MET A 143 3.81 -14.11 25.12
C MET A 143 3.61 -14.63 26.54
N THR A 144 2.37 -14.57 27.02
CA THR A 144 1.97 -15.20 28.29
C THR A 144 1.43 -16.59 27.98
N PHE A 145 1.95 -17.62 28.62
CA PHE A 145 1.49 -18.99 28.39
C PHE A 145 0.28 -19.37 29.25
N TYR A 146 -0.37 -20.49 28.92
CA TYR A 146 -1.43 -21.04 29.75
C TYR A 146 -0.89 -21.51 31.11
N GLN A 147 -1.75 -21.47 32.13
CA GLN A 147 -1.38 -21.95 33.46
C GLN A 147 -1.02 -23.45 33.41
N GLY A 148 0.16 -23.80 33.94
CA GLY A 148 0.66 -25.18 33.95
C GLY A 148 1.45 -25.59 32.70
N ASP A 149 1.66 -24.68 31.75
CA ASP A 149 2.64 -24.86 30.67
C ASP A 149 4.08 -24.79 31.23
N ARG A 150 5.07 -25.01 30.35
CA ARG A 150 6.51 -25.08 30.60
C ARG A 150 7.05 -23.96 31.48
N ASP A 151 6.47 -22.76 31.40
CA ASP A 151 6.76 -21.61 32.27
C ASP A 151 5.69 -20.51 32.12
N VAL A 152 5.95 -19.33 32.67
CA VAL A 152 5.01 -18.20 32.71
C VAL A 152 4.90 -17.45 31.37
N GLY A 153 5.97 -17.36 30.58
CA GLY A 153 5.94 -16.61 29.33
C GLY A 153 7.31 -16.33 28.73
N ARG A 154 7.31 -15.76 27.52
CA ARG A 154 8.50 -15.38 26.77
C ARG A 154 8.43 -13.92 26.35
N VAL A 155 9.60 -13.34 26.15
CA VAL A 155 9.72 -12.01 25.56
C VAL A 155 10.63 -12.12 24.35
N ILE A 156 10.23 -11.54 23.23
CA ILE A 156 11.11 -11.29 22.10
C ILE A 156 11.25 -9.79 21.92
N THR A 157 12.48 -9.32 21.76
CA THR A 157 12.78 -7.92 21.48
C THR A 157 13.89 -7.82 20.44
N GLY A 158 13.91 -6.76 19.65
CA GLY A 158 14.92 -6.60 18.61
C GLY A 158 14.64 -5.48 17.62
N SER A 159 15.11 -5.69 16.39
CA SER A 159 15.02 -4.74 15.28
C SER A 159 13.81 -4.98 14.37
N SER A 160 13.21 -6.17 14.43
CA SER A 160 12.04 -6.53 13.61
C SER A 160 10.78 -5.78 14.00
N ASN A 161 10.23 -5.00 13.07
CA ASN A 161 8.84 -4.56 13.13
C ASN A 161 7.88 -5.73 12.85
N PHE A 162 6.61 -5.57 13.26
CA PHE A 162 5.55 -6.53 13.02
C PHE A 162 5.03 -6.43 11.58
N THR A 163 5.91 -6.70 10.60
CA THR A 163 5.64 -6.65 9.16
C THR A 163 6.10 -7.95 8.50
N ARG A 164 5.60 -8.27 7.30
CA ARG A 164 6.11 -9.43 6.56
C ARG A 164 7.64 -9.35 6.37
N ALA A 165 8.15 -8.17 6.01
CA ALA A 165 9.59 -7.96 5.82
C ALA A 165 10.38 -8.17 7.12
N GLY A 166 9.95 -7.57 8.24
CA GLY A 166 10.63 -7.72 9.53
C GLY A 166 10.56 -9.13 10.12
N LEU A 167 9.52 -9.89 9.78
CA LEU A 167 9.32 -11.25 10.29
C LEU A 167 10.03 -12.33 9.46
N ILE A 168 10.33 -12.07 8.18
CA ILE A 168 10.78 -13.10 7.22
C ILE A 168 11.94 -12.62 6.34
N ASP A 169 11.79 -11.48 5.67
CA ASP A 169 12.63 -11.14 4.51
C ASP A 169 13.90 -10.35 4.90
N ASN A 170 13.80 -9.44 5.88
CA ASN A 170 14.92 -8.61 6.32
C ASN A 170 15.88 -9.39 7.19
N LEU A 171 17.18 -9.13 7.01
CA LEU A 171 18.18 -9.46 8.03
C LEU A 171 17.92 -8.60 9.26
N GLU A 172 17.49 -9.25 10.34
CA GLU A 172 17.13 -8.59 11.59
C GLU A 172 17.99 -9.15 12.71
N PHE A 173 17.92 -8.54 13.88
CA PHE A 173 18.58 -9.05 15.07
C PHE A 173 17.59 -8.99 16.22
N ASN A 174 17.07 -10.15 16.59
CA ASN A 174 16.12 -10.31 17.69
C ASN A 174 16.67 -11.28 18.72
N VAL A 175 16.22 -11.09 19.96
CA VAL A 175 16.60 -11.92 21.10
C VAL A 175 15.33 -12.42 21.79
N GLU A 176 15.28 -13.72 22.03
CA GLU A 176 14.29 -14.34 22.92
C GLU A 176 14.83 -14.39 24.35
N LEU A 177 14.17 -13.64 25.24
CA LEU A 177 14.40 -13.67 26.67
C LEU A 177 13.52 -14.75 27.30
N LYS A 178 14.18 -15.72 27.95
CA LYS A 178 13.57 -16.93 28.51
C LYS A 178 13.40 -16.86 30.03
N ASN A 179 14.02 -15.89 30.69
CA ASN A 179 13.94 -15.79 32.14
C ASN A 179 12.61 -15.18 32.58
N ARG A 180 12.08 -15.71 33.68
CA ARG A 180 10.86 -15.20 34.30
C ARG A 180 10.96 -13.72 34.70
N SER A 181 12.13 -13.27 35.16
CA SER A 181 12.36 -11.87 35.53
C SER A 181 12.21 -10.92 34.35
N ASP A 182 12.70 -11.32 33.18
CA ASP A 182 12.64 -10.52 31.95
C ASP A 182 11.18 -10.38 31.48
N TYR A 183 10.42 -11.48 31.57
CA TYR A 183 8.99 -11.49 31.32
C TYR A 183 8.20 -10.61 32.30
N GLU A 184 8.43 -10.75 33.61
CA GLU A 184 7.72 -9.96 34.62
C GLU A 184 8.00 -8.46 34.47
N PHE A 185 9.26 -8.08 34.25
CA PHE A 185 9.63 -6.70 33.98
C PHE A 185 8.97 -6.15 32.71
N SER A 186 9.05 -6.89 31.61
CA SER A 186 8.51 -6.48 30.31
C SER A 186 6.99 -6.31 30.37
N ARG A 187 6.29 -7.26 31.01
CA ARG A 187 4.84 -7.20 31.19
C ARG A 187 4.42 -6.02 32.05
N GLN A 188 5.12 -5.80 33.18
CA GLN A 188 4.84 -4.65 34.04
C GLN A 188 5.03 -3.33 33.28
N LYS A 189 6.14 -3.19 32.53
CA LYS A 189 6.39 -1.99 31.73
C LYS A 189 5.38 -1.80 30.61
N PHE A 190 4.95 -2.87 29.95
CA PHE A 190 3.88 -2.81 28.98
C PHE A 190 2.58 -2.32 29.62
N ASP A 191 2.19 -2.87 30.79
CA ASP A 191 0.98 -2.49 31.50
C ASP A 191 1.01 -1.04 32.02
N GLU A 192 2.18 -0.52 32.41
CA GLU A 192 2.39 0.89 32.74
C GLU A 192 2.08 1.77 31.53
N LEU A 193 2.72 1.51 30.39
CA LEU A 193 2.50 2.30 29.15
C LEU A 193 1.07 2.16 28.62
N TRP A 194 0.47 0.97 28.73
CA TRP A 194 -0.88 0.68 28.26
C TRP A 194 -1.95 1.51 28.97
N LYS A 195 -1.75 1.80 30.26
CA LYS A 195 -2.70 2.60 31.08
C LYS A 195 -2.77 4.05 30.60
N ASP A 196 -1.64 4.62 30.22
CA ASP A 196 -1.52 6.00 29.77
C ASP A 196 -1.76 6.16 28.25
N ALA A 197 -1.93 5.05 27.53
CA ALA A 197 -2.19 5.03 26.11
C ALA A 197 -3.67 5.28 25.75
N VAL A 198 -3.87 5.86 24.57
CA VAL A 198 -5.19 6.21 24.03
C VAL A 198 -5.78 5.04 23.27
N ASP A 199 -7.02 4.64 23.58
CA ASP A 199 -7.73 3.65 22.77
C ASP A 199 -8.04 4.20 21.37
N VAL A 200 -7.55 3.48 20.37
CA VAL A 200 -7.70 3.79 18.95
C VAL A 200 -8.34 2.63 18.18
N SER A 201 -8.82 1.58 18.85
CA SER A 201 -9.28 0.33 18.21
C SER A 201 -10.40 0.57 17.20
N GLU A 202 -11.48 1.24 17.63
CA GLU A 202 -12.60 1.58 16.76
C GLU A 202 -12.20 2.55 15.65
N ARG A 203 -11.33 3.51 15.98
CA ARG A 203 -10.82 4.46 15.00
C ARG A 203 -10.04 3.75 13.90
N TYR A 204 -9.25 2.74 14.28
CA TYR A 204 -8.49 1.91 13.35
C TYR A 204 -9.41 1.24 12.33
N VAL A 205 -10.51 0.64 12.82
CA VAL A 205 -11.52 -0.01 11.96
C VAL A 205 -12.18 1.00 11.02
N GLN A 206 -12.62 2.14 11.55
CA GLN A 206 -13.26 3.19 10.76
C GLN A 206 -12.36 3.69 9.63
N THR A 207 -11.10 4.01 9.94
CA THR A 207 -10.14 4.49 8.94
C THR A 207 -9.95 3.47 7.83
N ILE A 208 -9.78 2.18 8.16
CA ILE A 208 -9.64 1.12 7.15
C ILE A 208 -10.89 1.11 6.24
N GLN A 209 -12.09 1.16 6.80
CA GLN A 209 -13.32 1.00 6.03
C GLN A 209 -13.76 2.26 5.25
N GLU A 210 -13.38 3.44 5.70
CA GLU A 210 -13.85 4.70 5.12
C GLU A 210 -12.82 5.39 4.24
N LYS A 211 -11.54 5.22 4.54
CA LYS A 211 -10.45 6.02 3.93
C LYS A 211 -9.46 5.22 3.09
N THR A 212 -9.64 3.90 2.96
CA THR A 212 -8.72 3.04 2.21
C THR A 212 -9.42 2.28 1.09
N TRP A 213 -8.64 1.54 0.30
CA TRP A 213 -9.15 0.73 -0.81
C TRP A 213 -10.11 -0.38 -0.37
N LEU A 214 -10.15 -0.75 0.93
CA LEU A 214 -11.11 -1.73 1.45
C LEU A 214 -12.52 -1.16 1.62
N SER A 215 -12.71 0.14 1.34
CA SER A 215 -14.00 0.79 1.45
C SER A 215 -15.04 0.17 0.51
N GLN A 216 -16.18 -0.21 1.08
CA GLN A 216 -17.33 -0.75 0.34
C GLN A 216 -18.27 0.35 -0.20
N ASN A 217 -17.86 1.62 -0.08
CA ASN A 217 -18.65 2.77 -0.50
C ASN A 217 -18.68 2.97 -2.03
N ILE A 218 -17.84 2.24 -2.77
CA ILE A 218 -17.75 2.29 -4.23
C ILE A 218 -18.20 0.95 -4.80
N THR A 219 -19.30 0.96 -5.55
CA THR A 219 -19.78 -0.24 -6.24
C THR A 219 -18.82 -0.64 -7.38
N PRO A 220 -18.74 -1.93 -7.76
CA PRO A 220 -17.97 -2.37 -8.93
C PRO A 220 -18.31 -1.59 -10.21
N TYR A 221 -19.58 -1.19 -10.37
CA TYR A 221 -20.04 -0.36 -11.49
C TYR A 221 -19.46 1.06 -11.44
N GLN A 222 -19.46 1.72 -10.28
CA GLN A 222 -18.84 3.04 -10.13
C GLN A 222 -17.33 3.00 -10.31
N LEU A 223 -16.67 1.93 -9.83
CA LEU A 223 -15.24 1.73 -10.06
C LEU A 223 -14.94 1.54 -11.55
N TYR A 224 -15.77 0.77 -12.26
CA TYR A 224 -15.70 0.63 -13.72
C TYR A 224 -15.87 1.97 -14.42
N LEU A 225 -16.87 2.77 -14.06
CA LEU A 225 -17.06 4.11 -14.63
C LEU A 225 -15.86 5.04 -14.36
N LYS A 226 -15.31 5.01 -13.14
CA LYS A 226 -14.09 5.76 -12.81
C LYS A 226 -12.92 5.30 -13.66
N PHE A 227 -12.73 3.99 -13.85
CA PHE A 227 -11.67 3.46 -14.70
C PHE A 227 -11.80 3.96 -16.15
N ILE A 228 -13.00 3.86 -16.72
CA ILE A 228 -13.27 4.38 -18.08
C ILE A 228 -13.01 5.89 -18.13
N TYR A 229 -13.50 6.66 -17.15
CA TYR A 229 -13.24 8.08 -17.07
C TYR A 229 -11.73 8.38 -16.99
N GLU A 230 -10.98 7.77 -16.08
CA GLU A 230 -9.53 8.02 -15.94
C GLU A 230 -8.75 7.63 -17.19
N TYR A 231 -9.17 6.57 -17.88
CA TYR A 231 -8.57 6.15 -19.15
C TYR A 231 -8.83 7.15 -20.28
N PHE A 232 -10.04 7.72 -20.34
CA PHE A 232 -10.45 8.62 -21.41
C PHE A 232 -10.45 10.11 -21.04
N LYS A 233 -10.14 10.51 -19.80
CA LYS A 233 -10.31 11.90 -19.32
C LYS A 233 -9.52 12.92 -20.15
N ASP A 234 -8.34 12.53 -20.62
CA ASP A 234 -7.52 13.37 -21.49
C ASP A 234 -8.16 13.52 -22.88
N GLU A 235 -8.88 12.50 -23.36
CA GLU A 235 -9.63 12.56 -24.62
C GLU A 235 -10.95 13.33 -24.45
N LEU A 236 -11.62 13.20 -23.30
CA LEU A 236 -12.90 13.85 -22.98
C LEU A 236 -12.76 15.35 -22.66
N SER A 237 -11.60 15.78 -22.15
CA SER A 237 -11.32 17.18 -21.80
C SER A 237 -10.90 18.03 -23.00
N GLN A 238 -10.72 17.42 -24.17
CA GLN A 238 -10.25 18.09 -25.38
C GLN A 238 -11.45 18.40 -26.30
N THR A 239 -11.82 19.68 -26.33
CA THR A 239 -12.81 20.28 -27.23
C THR A 239 -12.23 20.70 -28.59
N ASP A 240 -11.04 20.21 -28.93
CA ASP A 240 -10.34 20.57 -30.17
C ASP A 240 -11.13 20.03 -31.37
N GLU A 241 -11.91 20.91 -31.99
CA GLU A 241 -12.53 20.64 -33.29
C GLU A 241 -11.44 20.32 -34.31
N VAL A 242 -11.58 19.20 -35.02
CA VAL A 242 -10.73 18.86 -36.17
C VAL A 242 -11.00 19.91 -37.26
N PHE A 243 -10.00 20.74 -37.55
CA PHE A 243 -10.11 21.84 -38.49
C PHE A 243 -9.83 21.36 -39.91
N VAL A 244 -10.85 20.77 -40.54
CA VAL A 244 -10.72 20.26 -41.91
C VAL A 244 -10.91 21.39 -42.92
N LYS A 245 -9.80 21.84 -43.54
CA LYS A 245 -9.78 22.94 -44.52
C LYS A 245 -10.50 22.62 -45.84
N TYR A 246 -10.64 21.34 -46.21
CA TYR A 246 -11.25 20.93 -47.47
C TYR A 246 -11.98 19.59 -47.31
N LEU A 247 -13.30 19.59 -47.56
CA LEU A 247 -14.14 18.40 -47.60
C LEU A 247 -14.83 18.31 -48.96
N PRO A 248 -14.94 17.12 -49.57
CA PRO A 248 -15.72 16.92 -50.79
C PRO A 248 -17.19 17.36 -50.61
N PRO A 249 -17.88 17.77 -51.69
CA PRO A 249 -19.33 17.93 -51.66
C PRO A 249 -20.00 16.62 -51.19
N GLU A 250 -21.00 16.73 -50.32
CA GLU A 250 -21.73 15.58 -49.73
C GLU A 250 -20.90 14.69 -48.78
N PHE A 251 -19.74 15.14 -48.30
CA PHE A 251 -18.97 14.39 -47.31
C PHE A 251 -19.76 14.22 -46.00
N LYS A 252 -20.10 12.98 -45.67
CA LYS A 252 -20.71 12.64 -44.38
C LYS A 252 -19.64 12.55 -43.31
N LYS A 253 -19.60 13.54 -42.43
CA LYS A 253 -18.79 13.48 -41.21
C LYS A 253 -19.30 12.37 -40.30
N LEU A 254 -18.42 11.44 -39.95
CA LEU A 254 -18.70 10.38 -39.00
C LEU A 254 -17.86 10.64 -37.75
N GLU A 255 -18.49 10.65 -36.58
CA GLU A 255 -17.82 11.00 -35.30
C GLU A 255 -16.59 10.13 -35.03
N TYR A 256 -16.64 8.83 -35.35
CA TYR A 256 -15.49 7.94 -35.17
C TYR A 256 -14.29 8.29 -36.07
N GLN A 257 -14.51 8.94 -37.22
CA GLN A 257 -13.44 9.37 -38.12
C GLN A 257 -12.73 10.60 -37.56
N GLU A 258 -13.49 11.55 -37.02
CA GLU A 258 -12.93 12.72 -36.32
C GLU A 258 -12.13 12.28 -35.09
N GLN A 259 -12.66 11.33 -34.30
CA GLN A 259 -11.94 10.73 -33.18
C GLN A 259 -10.65 10.00 -33.61
N ALA A 260 -10.68 9.28 -34.73
CA ALA A 260 -9.49 8.59 -35.25
C ALA A 260 -8.40 9.58 -35.66
N VAL A 261 -8.77 10.66 -36.36
CA VAL A 261 -7.86 11.74 -36.77
C VAL A 261 -7.27 12.44 -35.54
N PHE A 262 -8.11 12.72 -34.55
CA PHE A 262 -7.69 13.33 -33.29
C PHE A 262 -6.67 12.47 -32.53
N LYS A 263 -6.94 11.17 -32.38
CA LYS A 263 -6.01 10.22 -31.73
C LYS A 263 -4.67 10.13 -32.46
N ALA A 264 -4.68 10.16 -33.80
CA ALA A 264 -3.45 10.17 -34.57
C ALA A 264 -2.67 11.47 -34.43
N LYS A 265 -3.36 12.62 -34.41
CA LYS A 265 -2.74 13.93 -34.11
C LYS A 265 -2.03 13.92 -32.77
N LYS A 266 -2.67 13.40 -31.72
CA LYS A 266 -2.07 13.26 -30.39
C LYS A 266 -0.82 12.38 -30.40
N LYS A 267 -0.88 11.19 -31.02
CA LYS A 267 0.28 10.29 -31.14
C LYS A 267 1.43 10.91 -31.96
N LEU A 268 1.12 11.65 -33.01
CA LEU A 268 2.13 12.37 -33.80
C LEU A 268 2.82 13.47 -32.98
N LEU A 269 2.06 14.25 -32.21
CA LEU A 269 2.60 15.34 -31.38
C LEU A 269 3.34 14.83 -30.13
N GLY A 270 2.87 13.75 -29.51
CA GLY A 270 3.47 13.17 -28.30
C GLY A 270 4.62 12.21 -28.58
N ASP A 271 4.41 11.27 -29.50
CA ASP A 271 5.30 10.11 -29.70
C ASP A 271 6.12 10.21 -31.00
N GLY A 272 5.91 11.26 -31.81
CA GLY A 272 6.61 11.50 -33.06
C GLY A 272 6.18 10.60 -34.23
N GLY A 273 5.12 9.80 -34.07
CA GLY A 273 4.63 8.90 -35.12
C GLY A 273 3.44 8.03 -34.70
N GLY A 274 2.75 7.43 -35.67
CA GLY A 274 1.63 6.52 -35.42
C GLY A 274 1.14 5.82 -36.68
N PHE A 275 0.34 4.75 -36.50
CA PHE A 275 -0.28 4.01 -37.59
C PHE A 275 -1.81 4.08 -37.47
N PHE A 276 -2.48 4.24 -38.61
CA PHE A 276 -3.90 3.93 -38.74
C PHE A 276 -4.04 2.47 -39.20
N LEU A 277 -4.79 1.67 -38.44
CA LEU A 277 -5.09 0.28 -38.77
C LEU A 277 -6.61 0.09 -38.73
N GLY A 278 -7.21 -0.20 -39.88
CA GLY A 278 -8.63 -0.43 -40.06
C GLY A 278 -8.95 -1.90 -40.26
N VAL A 279 -9.99 -2.38 -39.56
CA VAL A 279 -10.47 -3.78 -39.65
C VAL A 279 -11.29 -4.02 -40.94
N VAL A 280 -11.87 -2.96 -41.50
CA VAL A 280 -12.71 -2.99 -42.70
C VAL A 280 -12.26 -1.81 -43.57
N GLY A 281 -11.54 -2.05 -44.66
CA GLY A 281 -10.74 -1.08 -45.42
C GLY A 281 -11.45 0.10 -46.10
N GLY A 282 -12.56 0.61 -45.56
CA GLY A 282 -13.29 1.78 -46.06
C GLY A 282 -12.96 3.10 -45.34
N GLY A 283 -12.36 3.07 -44.15
CA GLY A 283 -12.12 4.28 -43.35
C GLY A 283 -10.74 4.93 -43.52
N GLU A 284 -9.72 4.15 -43.87
CA GLU A 284 -8.31 4.59 -43.88
C GLU A 284 -8.02 5.62 -44.97
N THR A 285 -8.64 5.45 -46.16
CA THR A 285 -8.48 6.36 -47.30
C THR A 285 -9.09 7.74 -47.04
N LEU A 286 -9.98 7.87 -46.06
CA LEU A 286 -10.62 9.13 -45.66
C LEU A 286 -9.95 9.73 -44.41
N ASN A 287 -9.62 8.90 -43.42
CA ASN A 287 -8.95 9.35 -42.19
C ASN A 287 -7.54 9.92 -42.45
N PHE A 288 -6.82 9.35 -43.42
CA PHE A 288 -5.46 9.76 -43.75
C PHE A 288 -5.39 11.19 -44.34
N PRO A 289 -6.18 11.56 -45.37
CA PRO A 289 -6.27 12.95 -45.82
C PRO A 289 -6.75 13.94 -44.75
N LEU A 290 -7.71 13.55 -43.91
CA LEU A 290 -8.21 14.39 -42.82
C LEU A 290 -7.10 14.71 -41.81
N ALA A 291 -6.32 13.71 -41.42
CA ALA A 291 -5.16 13.90 -40.55
C ALA A 291 -4.02 14.69 -41.21
N ALA A 292 -3.83 14.57 -42.54
CA ALA A 292 -2.88 15.40 -43.28
C ALA A 292 -3.31 16.88 -43.31
N GLY A 293 -4.61 17.14 -43.41
CA GLY A 293 -5.21 18.47 -43.45
C GLY A 293 -5.00 19.30 -42.18
N GLU A 294 -4.75 18.65 -41.05
CA GLU A 294 -4.44 19.28 -39.75
C GLU A 294 -3.07 19.98 -39.71
N GLY A 295 -2.27 19.92 -40.78
CA GLY A 295 -0.99 20.64 -40.87
C GLY A 295 0.12 20.07 -39.98
N LEU A 296 -0.03 18.82 -39.56
CA LEU A 296 0.94 18.11 -38.74
C LEU A 296 2.13 17.70 -39.63
N GLY A 297 3.25 18.42 -39.52
CA GLY A 297 4.46 18.12 -40.28
C GLY A 297 4.94 16.67 -40.09
N GLY A 298 5.40 16.03 -41.16
CA GLY A 298 5.85 14.64 -41.14
C GLY A 298 5.85 13.97 -42.52
N ARG A 299 6.35 12.74 -42.62
CA ARG A 299 6.18 11.91 -43.83
C ARG A 299 4.98 10.99 -43.65
N MET A 300 4.01 11.11 -44.54
CA MET A 300 2.81 10.28 -44.54
C MET A 300 2.89 9.23 -45.66
N GLY A 301 2.60 7.97 -45.35
CA GLY A 301 2.59 6.88 -46.32
C GLY A 301 1.29 6.10 -46.26
N LEU A 302 0.58 5.99 -47.39
CA LEU A 302 -0.57 5.12 -47.56
C LEU A 302 -0.15 3.96 -48.48
N ALA A 303 -0.22 2.73 -48.00
CA ALA A 303 0.17 1.55 -48.76
C ALA A 303 -0.92 0.47 -48.67
N PRO A 304 -1.41 -0.08 -49.80
CA PRO A 304 -2.29 -1.23 -49.76
C PRO A 304 -1.52 -2.47 -49.27
N PRO A 305 -2.20 -3.49 -48.70
CA PRO A 305 -1.54 -4.69 -48.18
C PRO A 305 -0.59 -5.36 -49.19
N GLY A 306 -0.94 -5.36 -50.49
CA GLY A 306 -0.11 -5.94 -51.56
C GLY A 306 1.15 -5.14 -51.92
N ALA A 307 1.31 -3.91 -51.43
CA ALA A 307 2.49 -3.07 -51.66
C ALA A 307 3.55 -3.21 -50.57
N LEU A 308 3.20 -3.73 -49.39
CA LEU A 308 4.10 -3.86 -48.23
C LEU A 308 5.15 -5.00 -48.37
N GLY A 309 5.10 -5.77 -49.46
CA GLY A 309 6.00 -6.91 -49.72
C GLY A 309 6.96 -6.75 -50.90
N LYS A 310 7.04 -5.58 -51.55
CA LYS A 310 8.00 -5.35 -52.64
C LYS A 310 8.87 -4.15 -52.32
N THR A 311 10.14 -4.40 -52.03
CA THR A 311 11.19 -3.40 -51.94
C THR A 311 11.18 -2.53 -53.21
N GLN A 312 10.64 -1.32 -53.09
CA GLN A 312 10.86 -0.26 -54.07
C GLN A 312 11.46 0.94 -53.37
N THR A 313 12.79 1.01 -53.47
CA THR A 313 13.60 2.19 -53.23
C THR A 313 13.17 3.29 -54.20
N ARG A 314 12.34 4.24 -53.75
CA ARG A 314 12.29 5.59 -54.31
C ARG A 314 11.56 6.54 -53.36
N ALA A 315 12.34 7.14 -52.46
CA ALA A 315 11.96 8.39 -51.84
C ALA A 315 11.84 9.45 -52.94
N ARG A 316 10.62 9.89 -53.25
CA ARG A 316 10.41 11.15 -53.97
C ARG A 316 10.18 12.24 -52.93
N ARG A 317 11.16 13.14 -52.83
CA ARG A 317 10.98 14.49 -52.29
C ARG A 317 10.10 15.27 -53.27
N ASN A 318 9.06 15.92 -52.74
CA ASN A 318 8.79 17.34 -52.92
C ASN A 318 7.95 17.78 -51.72
#